data_AF-A0A4Q5S7W0-F1
#
_entry.id   AF-A0A4Q5S7W0-F1
#
_cell.length_a   1.000
_cell.length_b   1.000
_cell.length_c   1.000
_cell.angle_alpha   90.00
_cell.angle_beta   90.00
_cell.angle_gamma   90.00
#
_symmetry.space_group_name_H-M   'P 1'
#
loop_
_entity.id
_entity.type
_entity.pdbx_description
1 polymer ?
#
loop_
_entity_poly.entity_id
_entity_poly.type
_entity_poly.pdbx_seq_one_letter_code
_entity_poly.pdbx_strand_id
1 'polypeptide(L)' 'VKPELVFEIGFEGINQSSRHKSGIALRFPRILRWRHDKKKEEADTLESLKALL' A
#
# COMPACT_ATOMS: atom_id res chain seq x y z
N VAL A 1 -0.02 16.70 -2.60
CA VAL A 1 -0.81 16.69 -1.35
C VAL A 1 0.08 16.25 -0.20
N LYS A 2 -0.24 16.63 1.05
CA LYS A 2 0.48 16.16 2.25
C LYS A 2 -0.05 14.76 2.63
N PRO A 3 0.80 13.73 2.76
CA PRO A 3 0.33 12.38 3.09
C PRO A 3 0.10 12.28 4.60
N GLU A 4 -1.17 12.23 5.01
CA GLU A 4 -1.56 12.15 6.43
C GLU A 4 -2.53 11.01 6.73
N LEU A 5 -3.31 10.59 5.73
CA LEU A 5 -4.37 9.60 5.91
C LEU A 5 -3.84 8.20 5.61
N VAL A 6 -4.13 7.25 6.50
CA VAL A 6 -3.74 5.85 6.36
C VAL A 6 -4.97 5.00 6.05
N PHE A 7 -4.93 4.26 4.95
CA PHE A 7 -6.02 3.36 4.56
C PHE A 7 -5.56 1.91 4.58
N GLU A 8 -6.45 1.04 5.01
CA GLU A 8 -6.27 -0.40 4.86
C GLU A 8 -6.75 -0.82 3.47
N ILE A 9 -5.87 -1.47 2.72
CA ILE A 9 -6.10 -1.87 1.34
C ILE A 9 -6.14 -3.39 1.25
N GLY A 10 -7.26 -3.92 0.76
CA GLY A 10 -7.35 -5.31 0.33
C GLY A 10 -6.97 -5.44 -1.15
N PHE A 11 -6.27 -6.51 -1.52
CA PHE A 11 -5.88 -6.80 -2.90
C PHE A 11 -5.81 -8.31 -3.14
N GLU A 12 -5.88 -8.73 -4.40
CA GLU A 12 -5.84 -10.16 -4.77
C GLU A 12 -4.42 -10.66 -5.10
N GLY A 13 -3.48 -9.76 -5.37
CA GLY A 13 -2.09 -10.12 -5.60
C GLY A 13 -1.19 -8.90 -5.79
N ILE A 14 0.11 -9.16 -5.86
CA ILE A 14 1.16 -8.16 -6.02
C ILE A 14 1.98 -8.52 -7.26
N ASN A 15 2.37 -7.52 -8.06
CA ASN A 15 3.24 -7.71 -9.21
C ASN A 15 4.35 -6.67 -9.23
N GLN A 16 5.50 -7.03 -9.80
CA GLN A 16 6.51 -6.05 -10.18
C GLN A 16 5.97 -5.11 -11.27
N SER A 17 6.34 -3.84 -11.21
CA SER A 17 5.82 -2.83 -12.13
C SER A 17 6.85 -1.75 -12.40
N SER A 18 7.27 -1.61 -13.67
CA SER A 18 8.12 -0.50 -14.14
C SER A 18 7.39 0.84 -14.26
N ARG A 19 6.05 0.84 -14.24
CA ARG A 19 5.21 2.05 -14.40
C ARG A 19 5.11 2.91 -13.14
N HIS A 20 5.20 2.29 -11.97
CA HIS A 20 5.02 2.96 -10.68
C HIS A 20 6.37 3.18 -10.01
N LYS A 21 6.59 4.36 -9.40
CA LYS A 21 7.87 4.69 -8.72
C LYS A 21 8.23 3.72 -7.58
N SER A 22 7.23 3.05 -6.99
CA SER A 22 7.41 1.99 -6.00
C SER A 22 8.03 0.70 -6.58
N GLY A 23 7.99 0.50 -7.89
CA GLY A 23 8.36 -0.76 -8.52
C GLY A 23 7.31 -1.88 -8.37
N ILE A 24 6.13 -1.57 -7.80
CA ILE A 24 5.10 -2.56 -7.46
C ILE A 24 3.71 -2.07 -7.90
N ALA A 25 2.86 -3.00 -8.34
CA ALA A 25 1.44 -2.79 -8.55
C ALA A 25 0.59 -3.83 -7.79
N LEU A 26 -0.51 -3.37 -7.19
CA LEU A 26 -1.50 -4.23 -6.55
C LEU A 26 -2.59 -4.63 -7.55
N ARG A 27 -3.03 -5.90 -7.53
CA ARG A 27 -4.13 -6.40 -8.35
C ARG A 27 -5.47 -6.21 -7.62
N PHE A 28 -6.41 -5.55 -8.28
CA PHE A 28 -7.75 -5.21 -7.76
C PHE A 28 -7.72 -4.61 -6.34
N PRO A 29 -6.97 -3.51 -6.12
CA PRO A 29 -6.89 -2.87 -4.81
C PRO A 29 -8.23 -2.24 -4.44
N ARG A 30 -8.66 -2.44 -3.20
CA ARG A 30 -9.92 -1.94 -2.64
C ARG A 30 -9.66 -1.32 -1.27
N ILE A 31 -10.24 -0.15 -1.02
CA ILE A 31 -10.21 0.47 0.31
C ILE A 31 -11.15 -0.32 1.21
N LEU A 32 -10.62 -0.90 2.28
CA LEU A 32 -11.43 -1.61 3.27
C LEU A 32 -11.90 -0.64 4.36
N ARG A 33 -10.98 0.15 4.91
CA ARG A 33 -11.29 1.14 5.95
C ARG A 33 -10.21 2.21 6.06
N TRP A 34 -10.59 3.36 6.61
CA TRP A 34 -9.65 4.38 7.08
C TRP A 34 -9.16 4.03 8.49
N ARG A 35 -7.84 3.90 8.64
CA ARG A 35 -7.15 3.66 9.91
C ARG A 35 -6.89 4.96 10.66
N HIS A 36 -7.87 5.42 11.42
CA HIS A 36 -7.70 6.57 12.34
C HIS A 36 -6.81 6.25 13.55
N ASP A 37 -6.61 4.97 13.82
CA ASP A 37 -5.77 4.44 14.88
C ASP A 37 -4.27 4.46 14.54
N LYS A 38 -3.91 4.67 13.26
CA LYS A 38 -2.52 4.68 12.79
C LYS A 38 -2.10 6.05 12.28
N LYS A 39 -0.87 6.45 12.60
CA LYS A 39 -0.19 7.59 11.97
C LYS A 39 0.45 7.16 10.65
N LYS A 40 0.78 8.13 9.80
CA LYS A 40 1.40 7.88 8.47
C LYS A 40 2.72 7.11 8.56
N GLU A 41 3.46 7.27 9.66
CA GLU A 41 4.74 6.58 9.90
C GLU A 41 4.55 5.08 10.19
N GLU A 42 3.34 4.67 10.54
CA GLU A 42 2.97 3.28 10.89
C GLU A 42 2.30 2.53 9.72
N ALA A 43 2.22 3.18 8.56
CA ALA A 43 1.80 2.54 7.32
C ALA A 43 2.85 1.51 6.88
N ASP A 44 2.40 0.47 6.16
CA ASP A 44 3.31 -0.56 5.67
C ASP A 44 4.36 0.03 4.71
N THR A 45 5.56 -0.54 4.77
CA THR A 45 6.69 -0.06 3.97
C THR A 45 6.76 -0.76 2.62
N LEU A 46 7.48 -0.15 1.68
CA LEU A 46 7.72 -0.78 0.39
C LEU A 46 8.53 -2.09 0.54
N GLU A 47 9.41 -2.17 1.53
CA GLU A 47 10.18 -3.38 1.80
C GLU A 47 9.29 -4.53 2.27
N SER A 48 8.33 -4.24 3.16
CA SER A 48 7.31 -5.21 3.59
C SER A 48 6.49 -5.72 2.40
N LEU A 49 6.12 -4.85 1.45
CA LEU A 49 5.42 -5.25 0.22
C LEU A 49 6.28 -6.10 -0.71
N LYS A 50 7.59 -5.84 -0.80
CA LYS A 50 8.51 -6.64 -1.61
C LYS A 50 8.72 -8.04 -1.06
N ALA A 51 8.62 -8.23 0.25
CA ALA A 51 8.69 -9.55 0.88
C ALA A 51 7.44 -10.43 0.60
N LEU A 52 6.37 -9.84 0.06
CA LEU A 52 5.13 -10.53 -0.32
C LEU A 52 5.03 -10.83 -1.83
N LEU A 53 6.05 -10.46 -2.63
CA LEU A 53 6.18 -10.85 -4.04
C LEU A 53 6.63 -12.32 -4.16
#